data_AF-A0A432VSN1-F1
#
_entry.id   AF-A0A432VSN1-F1
#
_cell.length_a   1.000
_cell.length_b   1.000
_cell.length_c   1.000
_cell.angle_alpha   90.00
_cell.angle_beta   90.00
_cell.angle_gamma   90.00
#
_symmetry.space_group_name_H-M   'P 1'
#
loop_
_entity.id
_entity.type
_entity.pdbx_description
1 polymer ?
#
loop_
_entity_poly.entity_id
_entity_poly.type
_entity_poly.pdbx_seq_one_letter_code
_entity_poly.pdbx_strand_id
1 'polypeptide(L)'
;MKASQRGYTLVELITVIILLGVIGTFTFNYIGFGTRIYSDTVGRERITGEGRFAVNRLTIELKNALPRSIQVFDDGRCIEFLPVIASGQYVDIALPSQPTNQFIVVPPLSSTALSPGQHLFVFAENPAQVYAGTSPRRKTIGTPATTSAGLPAGLFAINFVESEVFETQSTGRRFYVTENPVQWCFDASTGELVRRAGHALTSAGSVAIAAPSQERMATGLANEAGEPVFSVAAPTLNRNSLVIIDFRFTRPGTGEFMQLAHEVFLPNVP
;
A
#
# COMPACT_ATOMS: atom_id res chain seq x y z
N MET A 1 17.45 32.91 -79.30
CA MET A 1 18.08 33.51 -78.10
C MET A 1 18.80 32.40 -77.33
N LYS A 2 20.13 32.36 -77.32
CA LYS A 2 20.91 31.38 -76.55
C LYS A 2 21.07 31.91 -75.13
N ALA A 3 20.49 31.25 -74.15
CA ALA A 3 20.74 31.53 -72.74
C ALA A 3 22.20 31.18 -72.43
N SER A 4 22.98 32.17 -71.97
CA SER A 4 24.32 31.95 -71.42
C SER A 4 24.16 31.20 -70.09
N GLN A 5 24.65 29.96 -70.02
CA GLN A 5 24.79 29.25 -68.75
C GLN A 5 25.85 29.96 -67.91
N ARG A 6 25.41 30.64 -66.85
CA ARG A 6 26.29 31.22 -65.84
C ARG A 6 26.79 30.09 -64.95
N GLY A 7 28.09 29.80 -65.02
CA GLY A 7 28.76 28.90 -64.07
C GLY A 7 28.97 29.58 -62.71
N TYR A 8 28.92 28.79 -61.64
CA TYR A 8 29.23 29.25 -60.29
C TYR A 8 30.73 29.47 -60.12
N THR A 9 31.11 30.48 -59.34
CA THR A 9 32.53 30.71 -59.02
C THR A 9 32.99 29.75 -57.92
N LEU A 10 34.28 29.40 -57.91
CA LEU A 10 34.86 28.54 -56.88
C LEU A 10 34.68 29.13 -55.46
N VAL A 11 34.75 30.46 -55.34
CA VAL A 11 34.51 31.17 -54.08
C VAL A 11 33.07 31.01 -53.61
N GLU A 12 32.09 31.12 -54.52
CA GLU A 12 30.68 30.93 -54.21
C GLU A 12 30.40 29.51 -53.70
N LEU A 13 30.95 28.49 -54.37
CA LEU A 13 30.83 27.09 -53.92
C LEU A 13 31.41 26.88 -52.51
N ILE A 14 32.60 27.44 -52.23
CA ILE A 14 33.23 27.33 -50.90
C ILE A 14 32.37 28.01 -49.83
N THR A 15 31.87 29.21 -50.09
CA THR A 15 31.02 29.93 -49.12
C THR A 15 29.74 29.17 -48.81
N VAL A 16 29.12 28.54 -49.81
CA VAL A 16 27.91 27.72 -49.63
C VAL A 16 28.21 26.48 -48.78
N ILE A 17 29.33 25.78 -49.03
CA ILE A 17 29.71 24.61 -48.22
C ILE A 17 29.96 25.00 -46.76
N ILE A 18 30.64 26.12 -46.52
CA ILE A 18 30.88 26.63 -45.15
C ILE A 18 29.56 26.98 -44.45
N LEU A 19 28.68 27.72 -45.13
CA LEU A 19 27.38 28.10 -44.57
C LEU A 19 26.52 26.88 -44.26
N LEU A 20 26.47 25.90 -45.16
CA LEU A 20 25.76 24.64 -44.93
C LEU A 20 26.37 23.85 -43.75
N GLY A 21 27.68 23.86 -43.59
CA GLY A 21 28.36 23.24 -42.44
C GLY A 21 27.96 23.88 -41.10
N VAL A 22 27.96 25.21 -41.03
CA VAL A 22 27.57 25.96 -39.83
C VAL A 22 26.10 25.74 -39.50
N ILE A 23 25.21 25.87 -40.48
CA ILE A 23 23.76 25.68 -40.28
C ILE A 23 23.44 24.22 -39.93
N GLY A 24 24.08 23.27 -40.62
CA GLY A 24 23.91 21.84 -40.36
C GLY A 24 24.28 21.48 -38.94
N THR A 25 25.48 21.87 -38.49
CA THR A 25 25.95 21.59 -37.11
C THR A 25 25.05 22.24 -36.06
N PHE A 26 24.60 23.49 -36.26
CA PHE A 26 23.66 24.13 -35.34
C PHE A 26 22.33 23.39 -35.26
N THR A 27 21.77 23.02 -36.41
CA THR A 27 20.47 22.33 -36.50
C THR A 27 20.51 20.95 -35.84
N PHE A 28 21.56 20.16 -36.11
CA PHE A 28 21.69 18.82 -35.52
C PHE A 28 21.90 18.87 -34.00
N ASN A 29 22.70 19.82 -33.50
CA ASN A 29 22.87 20.00 -32.06
C ASN A 29 21.57 20.43 -31.37
N TYR A 30 20.81 21.33 -31.99
CA TYR A 30 19.52 21.78 -31.46
C TYR A 30 18.51 20.63 -31.36
N ILE A 31 18.39 19.79 -32.40
CA ILE A 31 17.54 18.61 -32.39
C ILE A 31 17.97 17.65 -31.27
N GLY A 32 19.28 17.37 -31.16
CA GLY A 32 19.81 16.49 -30.11
C GLY A 32 19.59 17.02 -28.69
N PHE A 33 19.58 18.34 -28.51
CA PHE A 33 19.24 18.95 -27.24
C PHE A 33 17.75 18.82 -26.92
N GLY A 34 16.88 19.07 -27.92
CA GLY A 34 15.44 18.93 -27.77
C GLY A 34 15.00 17.50 -27.41
N THR A 35 15.61 16.48 -28.02
CA THR A 35 15.30 15.08 -27.70
C THR A 35 15.73 14.69 -26.28
N ARG A 36 16.87 15.19 -25.79
CA ARG A 36 17.33 14.97 -24.41
C ARG A 36 16.40 15.61 -23.38
N ILE A 37 15.98 16.85 -23.59
CA ILE A 37 15.02 17.52 -22.70
C ILE A 37 13.72 16.73 -22.63
N TYR A 38 13.23 16.27 -23.78
CA TYR A 38 12.02 15.47 -23.83
C TYR A 38 12.15 14.16 -23.06
N SER A 39 13.23 13.38 -23.29
CA SER A 39 13.46 12.14 -22.54
C SER A 39 13.62 12.39 -21.05
N ASP A 40 14.27 13.50 -20.68
CA ASP A 40 14.45 13.84 -19.28
C ASP A 40 13.14 14.18 -18.58
N THR A 41 12.28 14.94 -19.26
CA THR A 41 10.96 15.32 -18.75
C THR A 41 10.08 14.08 -18.57
N VAL A 42 9.98 13.23 -19.60
CA VAL A 42 9.16 12.01 -19.56
C VAL A 42 9.60 11.06 -18.44
N GLY A 43 10.91 10.88 -18.26
CA GLY A 43 11.41 10.04 -17.17
C GLY A 43 11.07 10.60 -15.77
N ARG A 44 10.99 11.93 -15.62
CA ARG A 44 10.73 12.59 -14.33
C ARG A 44 9.27 12.47 -13.99
N GLU A 45 8.42 12.67 -14.98
CA GLU A 45 6.98 12.45 -14.89
C GLU A 45 6.66 11.00 -14.54
N ARG A 46 7.36 10.03 -15.15
CA ARG A 46 7.20 8.61 -14.82
C ARG A 46 7.50 8.31 -13.35
N ILE A 47 8.68 8.69 -12.86
CA ILE A 47 9.10 8.42 -11.47
C ILE A 47 8.15 9.12 -10.49
N THR A 48 7.81 10.38 -10.75
CA THR A 48 6.85 11.14 -9.93
C THR A 48 5.47 10.49 -9.92
N GLY A 49 5.01 10.00 -11.07
CA GLY A 49 3.73 9.33 -11.24
C GLY A 49 3.66 8.02 -10.45
N GLU A 50 4.66 7.15 -10.61
CA GLU A 50 4.76 5.88 -9.88
C GLU A 50 4.82 6.12 -8.36
N GLY A 51 5.67 7.06 -7.90
CA GLY A 51 5.79 7.39 -6.48
C GLY A 51 4.51 7.94 -5.86
N ARG A 52 3.82 8.87 -6.55
CA ARG A 52 2.53 9.41 -6.08
C ARG A 52 1.45 8.34 -6.08
N PHE A 53 1.39 7.49 -7.10
CA PHE A 53 0.44 6.39 -7.15
C PHE A 53 0.63 5.44 -5.96
N ALA A 54 1.87 5.01 -5.72
CA ALA A 54 2.21 4.11 -4.62
C ALA A 54 1.83 4.70 -3.26
N VAL A 55 2.18 5.96 -2.98
CA VAL A 55 1.82 6.62 -1.71
C VAL A 55 0.33 6.80 -1.55
N ASN A 56 -0.39 7.26 -2.59
CA ASN A 56 -1.83 7.44 -2.50
C ASN A 56 -2.55 6.11 -2.26
N ARG A 57 -2.15 5.07 -2.98
CA ARG A 57 -2.74 3.74 -2.83
C ARG A 57 -2.47 3.17 -1.44
N LEU A 58 -1.22 3.19 -0.98
CA LEU A 58 -0.86 2.73 0.36
C LEU A 58 -1.58 3.52 1.45
N THR A 59 -1.69 4.84 1.30
CA THR A 59 -2.42 5.70 2.27
C THR A 59 -3.89 5.30 2.40
N ILE A 60 -4.56 5.00 1.29
CA ILE A 60 -5.96 4.53 1.31
C ILE A 60 -6.05 3.17 2.01
N GLU A 61 -5.13 2.24 1.71
CA GLU A 61 -5.12 0.92 2.34
C GLU A 61 -4.84 0.99 3.84
N LEU A 62 -3.87 1.81 4.27
CA LEU A 62 -3.54 2.01 5.69
C LEU A 62 -4.69 2.63 6.48
N LYS A 63 -5.43 3.58 5.89
CA LYS A 63 -6.60 4.18 6.55
C LYS A 63 -7.74 3.18 6.79
N ASN A 64 -7.81 2.12 5.99
CA ASN A 64 -8.77 1.02 6.15
C ASN A 64 -8.15 -0.20 6.84
N ALA A 65 -6.97 -0.07 7.44
CA ALA A 65 -6.35 -1.15 8.19
C ALA A 65 -7.02 -1.35 9.56
N LEU A 66 -7.00 -2.59 10.04
CA LEU A 66 -7.41 -2.92 11.40
C LEU A 66 -6.54 -2.13 12.39
N PRO A 67 -7.14 -1.39 13.35
CA PRO A 67 -6.37 -0.69 14.37
C PRO A 67 -5.40 -1.65 15.06
N ARG A 68 -4.18 -1.17 15.33
CA ARG A 68 -3.10 -1.96 15.98
C ARG A 68 -2.62 -3.20 15.21
N SER A 69 -3.02 -3.38 13.95
CA SER A 69 -2.46 -4.41 13.06
C SER A 69 -1.20 -3.96 12.32
N ILE A 70 -0.98 -2.66 12.16
CA ILE A 70 0.14 -2.20 11.34
C ILE A 70 1.46 -2.53 12.02
N GLN A 71 2.33 -3.19 11.28
CA GLN A 71 3.67 -3.53 11.70
C GLN A 71 4.68 -3.31 10.59
N VAL A 72 5.90 -2.97 10.98
CA VAL A 72 7.04 -2.80 10.10
C VAL A 72 8.11 -3.80 10.49
N PHE A 73 8.74 -4.42 9.50
CA PHE A 73 9.80 -5.41 9.67
C PHE A 73 10.82 -5.28 8.53
N ASP A 74 11.82 -6.16 8.52
CA ASP A 74 12.91 -6.15 7.54
C ASP A 74 13.63 -4.80 7.49
N ASP A 75 14.05 -4.31 8.67
CA ASP A 75 14.75 -3.02 8.83
C ASP A 75 14.02 -1.80 8.22
N GLY A 76 12.68 -1.83 8.23
CA GLY A 76 11.87 -0.74 7.68
C GLY A 76 11.54 -0.89 6.19
N ARG A 77 11.87 -2.01 5.55
CA ARG A 77 11.59 -2.24 4.13
C ARG A 77 10.20 -2.77 3.87
N CYS A 78 9.59 -3.41 4.85
CA CYS A 78 8.27 -4.00 4.73
C CYS A 78 7.30 -3.43 5.75
N ILE A 79 6.08 -3.17 5.31
CA ILE A 79 4.93 -2.84 6.14
C ILE A 79 3.81 -3.86 5.88
N GLU A 80 3.18 -4.33 6.95
CA GLU A 80 2.06 -5.27 6.89
C GLU A 80 0.90 -4.80 7.75
N PHE A 81 -0.31 -5.08 7.28
CA PHE A 81 -1.55 -4.76 7.98
C PHE A 81 -2.71 -5.65 7.51
N LEU A 82 -3.81 -5.65 8.26
CA LEU A 82 -5.03 -6.38 7.89
C LEU A 82 -6.08 -5.39 7.36
N PRO A 83 -6.59 -5.55 6.13
CA PRO A 83 -7.66 -4.69 5.61
C PRO A 83 -9.00 -5.01 6.28
N VAL A 84 -9.71 -3.98 6.74
CA VAL A 84 -11.07 -4.09 7.28
C VAL A 84 -12.08 -4.09 6.14
N ILE A 85 -12.95 -5.11 6.11
CA ILE A 85 -14.04 -5.23 5.13
C ILE A 85 -15.41 -4.92 5.73
N ALA A 86 -15.56 -5.10 7.04
CA ALA A 86 -16.76 -4.74 7.78
C ALA A 86 -16.39 -4.35 9.20
N SER A 87 -17.16 -3.44 9.79
CA SER A 87 -17.06 -3.11 11.20
C SER A 87 -18.44 -2.75 11.73
N GLY A 88 -18.64 -2.89 13.03
CA GLY A 88 -19.94 -2.64 13.63
C GLY A 88 -19.90 -2.71 15.15
N GLN A 89 -21.10 -2.69 15.73
CA GLN A 89 -21.29 -2.86 17.17
C GLN A 89 -21.95 -4.20 17.47
N TYR A 90 -21.49 -4.84 18.53
CA TYR A 90 -22.13 -6.04 19.06
C TYR A 90 -23.03 -5.69 20.24
N VAL A 91 -24.11 -6.44 20.38
CA VAL A 91 -25.05 -6.33 21.51
C VAL A 91 -24.62 -7.27 22.62
N ASP A 92 -24.22 -8.49 22.25
CA ASP A 92 -23.84 -9.56 23.18
C ASP A 92 -22.60 -10.30 22.69
N ILE A 93 -21.76 -10.72 23.64
CA ILE A 93 -20.48 -11.40 23.42
C ILE A 93 -20.26 -12.44 24.50
N ALA A 94 -19.75 -13.61 24.12
CA ALA A 94 -19.37 -14.63 25.07
C ALA A 94 -18.04 -14.26 25.76
N LEU A 95 -18.05 -14.27 27.10
CA LEU A 95 -16.90 -14.04 27.96
C LEU A 95 -16.64 -15.27 28.83
N PRO A 96 -15.42 -15.50 29.34
CA PRO A 96 -15.14 -16.65 30.21
C PRO A 96 -16.04 -16.71 31.45
N SER A 97 -16.44 -15.54 31.98
CA SER A 97 -17.34 -15.42 33.13
C SER A 97 -18.82 -15.63 32.79
N GLN A 98 -19.19 -15.56 31.51
CA GLN A 98 -20.55 -15.72 31.01
C GLN A 98 -20.50 -16.35 29.61
N PRO A 99 -20.30 -17.69 29.53
CA PRO A 99 -20.27 -18.37 28.26
C PRO A 99 -21.68 -18.37 27.66
N THR A 100 -21.88 -17.55 26.63
CA THR A 100 -22.99 -17.70 25.68
C THR A 100 -22.47 -18.38 24.42
N ASN A 101 -23.37 -18.96 23.63
CA ASN A 101 -23.06 -19.57 22.34
C ASN A 101 -23.50 -18.68 21.17
N GLN A 102 -23.64 -17.37 21.43
CA GLN A 102 -24.05 -16.42 20.40
C GLN A 102 -23.24 -15.13 20.49
N PHE A 103 -22.66 -14.74 19.36
CA PHE A 103 -22.17 -13.38 19.14
C PHE A 103 -23.21 -12.58 18.34
N ILE A 104 -23.90 -11.67 19.04
CA ILE A 104 -25.03 -10.94 18.48
C ILE A 104 -24.56 -9.55 18.04
N VAL A 105 -24.78 -9.22 16.76
CA VAL A 105 -24.35 -7.97 16.16
C VAL A 105 -25.50 -7.15 15.60
N VAL A 106 -25.29 -5.84 15.59
CA VAL A 106 -25.99 -4.95 14.67
C VAL A 106 -25.37 -5.16 13.28
N PRO A 107 -26.16 -5.39 12.23
CA PRO A 107 -25.63 -5.63 10.89
C PRO A 107 -24.72 -4.47 10.47
N PRO A 108 -23.52 -4.78 9.96
CA PRO A 108 -22.61 -3.76 9.50
C PRO A 108 -23.26 -2.99 8.34
N LEU A 109 -22.96 -1.70 8.21
CA LEU A 109 -23.46 -0.84 7.14
C LEU A 109 -22.88 -1.20 5.76
N SER A 110 -21.98 -2.19 5.66
CA SER A 110 -21.35 -2.56 4.40
C SER A 110 -22.23 -3.52 3.59
N SER A 111 -22.20 -3.36 2.27
CA SER A 111 -22.90 -4.23 1.31
C SER A 111 -22.23 -5.59 1.11
N THR A 112 -21.07 -5.81 1.71
CA THR A 112 -20.28 -7.04 1.53
C THR A 112 -20.75 -8.08 2.53
N ALA A 113 -21.32 -9.17 2.03
CA ALA A 113 -21.72 -10.30 2.86
C ALA A 113 -20.50 -10.92 3.57
N LEU A 114 -20.63 -11.17 4.87
CA LEU A 114 -19.62 -11.89 5.64
C LEU A 114 -19.52 -13.32 5.12
N SER A 115 -18.29 -13.76 4.87
CA SER A 115 -17.98 -15.07 4.28
C SER A 115 -17.21 -15.95 5.27
N PRO A 116 -17.42 -17.28 5.23
CA PRO A 116 -16.62 -18.21 6.01
C PRO A 116 -15.12 -18.04 5.76
N GLY A 117 -14.31 -18.21 6.81
CA GLY A 117 -12.85 -18.07 6.74
C GLY A 117 -12.33 -16.65 6.99
N GLN A 118 -13.20 -15.63 7.03
CA GLN A 118 -12.83 -14.28 7.44
C GLN A 118 -12.56 -14.21 8.94
N HIS A 119 -11.71 -13.27 9.34
CA HIS A 119 -11.33 -13.09 10.75
C HIS A 119 -12.11 -11.94 11.39
N LEU A 120 -12.68 -12.18 12.56
CA LEU A 120 -13.34 -11.17 13.38
C LEU A 120 -12.47 -10.85 14.59
N PHE A 121 -12.25 -9.57 14.83
CA PHE A 121 -11.47 -9.03 15.93
C PHE A 121 -12.32 -8.22 16.89
N VAL A 122 -12.12 -8.45 18.18
CA VAL A 122 -12.67 -7.64 19.27
C VAL A 122 -11.53 -7.15 20.15
N PHE A 123 -11.37 -5.83 20.23
CA PHE A 123 -10.43 -5.16 21.14
C PHE A 123 -8.99 -5.72 21.05
N ALA A 124 -8.41 -5.69 19.85
CA ALA A 124 -7.00 -5.98 19.64
C ALA A 124 -6.14 -4.73 19.91
N GLU A 125 -5.14 -4.87 20.78
CA GLU A 125 -4.37 -3.73 21.30
C GLU A 125 -2.95 -3.63 20.73
N ASN A 126 -2.44 -4.74 20.20
CA ASN A 126 -1.09 -4.85 19.66
C ASN A 126 -1.01 -5.89 18.52
N PRO A 127 0.02 -5.82 17.66
CA PRO A 127 0.20 -6.77 16.56
C PRO A 127 0.33 -8.22 17.01
N ALA A 128 0.90 -8.51 18.19
CA ALA A 128 1.00 -9.89 18.68
C ALA A 128 -0.38 -10.53 18.88
N GLN A 129 -1.36 -9.78 19.39
CA GLN A 129 -2.76 -10.23 19.48
C GLN A 129 -3.44 -10.33 18.10
N VAL A 130 -2.92 -9.69 17.06
CA VAL A 130 -3.48 -9.75 15.70
C VAL A 130 -2.96 -10.98 14.94
N TYR A 131 -1.63 -11.14 14.93
CA TYR A 131 -0.91 -12.11 14.09
C TYR A 131 -0.57 -13.43 14.78
N ALA A 132 -0.73 -13.58 16.09
CA ALA A 132 -0.46 -14.85 16.76
C ALA A 132 -1.26 -16.00 16.14
N GLY A 133 -0.66 -17.20 16.09
CA GLY A 133 -1.31 -18.40 15.57
C GLY A 133 -2.62 -18.69 16.30
N THR A 134 -2.64 -18.49 17.62
CA THR A 134 -3.84 -18.44 18.44
C THR A 134 -3.95 -17.06 19.08
N SER A 135 -5.08 -16.38 18.89
CA SER A 135 -5.33 -15.08 19.50
C SER A 135 -6.61 -15.09 20.32
N PRO A 136 -6.59 -14.55 21.54
CA PRO A 136 -7.79 -14.41 22.35
C PRO A 136 -8.74 -13.30 21.87
N ARG A 137 -8.28 -12.48 20.93
CA ARG A 137 -8.99 -11.32 20.36
C ARG A 137 -9.56 -11.60 18.97
N ARG A 138 -9.26 -12.78 18.40
CA ARG A 138 -9.60 -13.16 17.04
C ARG A 138 -10.44 -14.43 17.03
N LYS A 139 -11.44 -14.47 16.15
CA LYS A 139 -12.18 -15.69 15.80
C LYS A 139 -12.33 -15.82 14.29
N THR A 140 -12.50 -17.04 13.81
CA THR A 140 -12.74 -17.29 12.38
C THR A 140 -14.22 -17.50 12.15
N ILE A 141 -14.81 -16.74 11.23
CA ILE A 141 -16.23 -16.86 10.88
C ILE A 141 -16.46 -18.23 10.23
N GLY A 142 -17.36 -19.02 10.80
CA GLY A 142 -17.64 -20.39 10.35
C GLY A 142 -18.79 -20.47 9.36
N THR A 143 -19.87 -19.74 9.61
CA THR A 143 -21.02 -19.65 8.70
C THR A 143 -21.38 -18.19 8.45
N PRO A 144 -21.97 -17.86 7.28
CA PRO A 144 -22.46 -16.50 7.03
C PRO A 144 -23.43 -16.07 8.13
N ALA A 145 -23.39 -14.79 8.50
CA ALA A 145 -24.33 -14.24 9.47
C ALA A 145 -25.77 -14.44 8.97
N THR A 146 -26.59 -15.12 9.77
CA THR A 146 -28.01 -15.33 9.46
C THR A 146 -28.87 -14.53 10.43
N THR A 147 -30.05 -14.12 9.97
CA THR A 147 -31.11 -13.70 10.89
C THR A 147 -31.50 -14.93 11.71
N SER A 148 -30.95 -15.08 12.91
CA SER A 148 -31.26 -16.23 13.73
C SER A 148 -32.70 -16.11 14.26
N ALA A 149 -33.46 -17.20 14.14
CA ALA A 149 -34.80 -17.29 14.71
C ALA A 149 -34.74 -16.97 16.22
N GLY A 150 -35.53 -16.01 16.68
CA GLY A 150 -35.60 -15.58 18.08
C GLY A 150 -34.85 -14.29 18.43
N LEU A 151 -34.11 -13.67 17.50
CA LEU A 151 -33.58 -12.31 17.71
C LEU A 151 -34.60 -11.22 17.34
N PRO A 152 -34.58 -10.06 18.01
CA PRO A 152 -35.27 -8.86 17.56
C PRO A 152 -34.93 -8.51 16.10
N ALA A 153 -35.90 -7.93 15.39
CA ALA A 153 -35.71 -7.50 14.01
C ALA A 153 -34.50 -6.57 13.89
N GLY A 154 -33.60 -6.87 12.94
CA GLY A 154 -32.39 -6.07 12.70
C GLY A 154 -31.17 -6.49 13.50
N LEU A 155 -31.17 -7.65 14.17
CA LEU A 155 -29.99 -8.25 14.79
C LEU A 155 -29.59 -9.56 14.10
N PHE A 156 -28.30 -9.87 14.13
CA PHE A 156 -27.72 -11.05 13.49
C PHE A 156 -26.84 -11.81 14.48
N ALA A 157 -26.82 -13.13 14.35
CA ALA A 157 -25.85 -13.97 15.05
C ALA A 157 -24.72 -14.35 14.09
N ILE A 158 -23.47 -14.17 14.55
CA ILE A 158 -22.28 -14.67 13.86
C ILE A 158 -21.82 -15.92 14.59
N ASN A 159 -21.65 -17.02 13.85
CA ASN A 159 -21.11 -18.26 14.40
C ASN A 159 -19.65 -18.40 13.99
N PHE A 160 -18.83 -18.89 14.92
CA PHE A 160 -17.40 -19.10 14.70
C PHE A 160 -17.05 -20.58 14.48
N VAL A 161 -15.90 -20.84 13.86
CA VAL A 161 -15.35 -22.19 13.72
C VAL A 161 -14.87 -22.71 15.08
N GLU A 162 -14.27 -21.83 15.87
CA GLU A 162 -13.77 -22.11 17.20
C GLU A 162 -14.80 -21.73 18.29
N SER A 163 -14.44 -21.91 19.57
CA SER A 163 -15.23 -21.41 20.70
C SER A 163 -15.54 -19.92 20.56
N GLU A 164 -16.79 -19.52 20.81
CA GLU A 164 -17.24 -18.13 20.68
C GLU A 164 -16.73 -17.19 21.79
N VAL A 165 -16.02 -17.72 22.79
CA VAL A 165 -15.58 -16.96 23.96
C VAL A 165 -14.39 -16.06 23.62
N PHE A 166 -14.55 -14.75 23.86
CA PHE A 166 -13.50 -13.75 23.81
C PHE A 166 -13.00 -13.45 25.22
N GLU A 167 -11.69 -13.28 25.43
CA GLU A 167 -11.16 -13.01 26.77
C GLU A 167 -11.61 -11.67 27.37
N THR A 168 -11.96 -10.70 26.54
CA THR A 168 -12.31 -9.36 26.99
C THR A 168 -13.15 -8.64 25.94
N GLN A 169 -14.07 -7.83 26.44
CA GLN A 169 -14.97 -6.99 25.66
C GLN A 169 -14.33 -5.67 25.23
N SER A 170 -14.77 -5.12 24.09
CA SER A 170 -14.47 -3.74 23.68
C SER A 170 -15.27 -2.76 24.54
N THR A 171 -14.64 -1.69 25.02
CA THR A 171 -15.30 -0.63 25.80
C THR A 171 -16.43 0.05 25.03
N GLY A 172 -16.28 0.17 23.69
CA GLY A 172 -17.28 0.72 22.78
C GLY A 172 -18.20 -0.33 22.14
N ARG A 173 -18.11 -1.59 22.57
CA ARG A 173 -18.78 -2.75 21.98
C ARG A 173 -18.57 -2.89 20.47
N ARG A 174 -17.35 -2.64 20.00
CA ARG A 174 -17.00 -2.69 18.57
C ARG A 174 -16.38 -4.01 18.16
N PHE A 175 -16.61 -4.38 16.92
CA PHE A 175 -15.91 -5.46 16.24
C PHE A 175 -15.48 -5.04 14.84
N TYR A 176 -14.45 -5.71 14.34
CA TYR A 176 -13.91 -5.53 13.00
C TYR A 176 -13.79 -6.88 12.31
N VAL A 177 -14.18 -6.96 11.05
CA VAL A 177 -13.97 -8.13 10.20
C VAL A 177 -12.92 -7.77 9.16
N THR A 178 -11.94 -8.65 8.99
CA THR A 178 -10.83 -8.46 8.07
C THR A 178 -10.70 -9.62 7.09
N GLU A 179 -10.04 -9.34 5.98
CA GLU A 179 -9.51 -10.36 5.08
C GLU A 179 -8.08 -10.75 5.47
N ASN A 180 -7.45 -11.56 4.62
CA ASN A 180 -6.05 -11.92 4.69
C ASN A 180 -5.16 -10.66 4.70
N PRO A 181 -3.97 -10.72 5.33
CA PRO A 181 -3.10 -9.55 5.41
C PRO A 181 -2.61 -9.08 4.04
N VAL A 182 -2.21 -7.81 4.01
CA VAL A 182 -1.55 -7.17 2.87
C VAL A 182 -0.17 -6.69 3.31
N GLN A 183 0.83 -6.97 2.48
CA GLN A 183 2.22 -6.57 2.68
C GLN A 183 2.65 -5.62 1.55
N TRP A 184 3.39 -4.58 1.91
CA TRP A 184 4.12 -3.74 0.98
C TRP A 184 5.59 -3.83 1.34
N CYS A 185 6.43 -4.26 0.40
CA CYS A 185 7.85 -4.48 0.64
C CYS A 185 8.69 -3.85 -0.46
N PHE A 186 9.73 -3.13 -0.04
CA PHE A 186 10.80 -2.72 -0.92
C PHE A 186 11.82 -3.85 -1.09
N ASP A 187 12.04 -4.26 -2.33
CA ASP A 187 13.10 -5.19 -2.71
C ASP A 187 14.32 -4.39 -3.17
N ALA A 188 15.33 -4.31 -2.30
CA ALA A 188 16.57 -3.59 -2.57
C ALA A 188 17.42 -4.20 -3.68
N SER A 189 17.21 -5.48 -4.03
CA SER A 189 17.96 -6.14 -5.11
C SER A 189 17.47 -5.72 -6.50
N THR A 190 16.17 -5.43 -6.62
CA THR A 190 15.52 -5.05 -7.87
C THR A 190 15.17 -3.57 -7.94
N GLY A 191 15.16 -2.85 -6.81
CA GLY A 191 14.74 -1.46 -6.75
C GLY A 191 13.22 -1.30 -6.86
N GLU A 192 12.46 -2.32 -6.46
CA GLU A 192 11.02 -2.41 -6.69
C GLU A 192 10.24 -2.31 -5.39
N LEU A 193 9.10 -1.63 -5.45
CA LEU A 193 8.09 -1.68 -4.40
C LEU A 193 7.01 -2.67 -4.80
N VAL A 194 6.85 -3.75 -4.04
CA VAL A 194 5.92 -4.84 -4.34
C VAL A 194 4.85 -4.93 -3.26
N ARG A 195 3.59 -4.87 -3.69
CA ARG A 195 2.41 -5.17 -2.88
C ARG A 195 2.06 -6.65 -3.03
N ARG A 196 1.87 -7.33 -1.91
CA ARG A 196 1.51 -8.75 -1.82
C ARG A 196 0.24 -8.90 -1.00
N ALA A 197 -0.71 -9.68 -1.49
CA ALA A 197 -2.01 -9.86 -0.85
C ALA A 197 -2.50 -11.31 -0.91
N GLY A 198 -3.32 -11.67 0.06
CA GLY A 198 -4.00 -12.97 0.10
C GLY A 198 -3.19 -14.09 0.74
N HIS A 199 -2.02 -13.80 1.33
CA HIS A 199 -1.27 -14.80 2.11
C HIS A 199 -1.97 -15.11 3.43
N ALA A 200 -1.66 -16.27 4.01
CA ALA A 200 -2.26 -16.68 5.27
C ALA A 200 -1.85 -15.75 6.42
N LEU A 201 -2.75 -15.55 7.38
CA LEU A 201 -2.46 -14.86 8.62
C LEU A 201 -1.51 -15.72 9.47
N THR A 202 -0.23 -15.37 9.46
CA THR A 202 0.83 -16.05 10.23
C THR A 202 1.38 -15.11 11.30
N SER A 203 2.19 -15.65 12.21
CA SER A 203 2.97 -14.81 13.12
C SER A 203 3.79 -13.79 12.32
N ALA A 204 3.70 -12.54 12.74
CA ALA A 204 4.43 -11.41 12.19
C ALA A 204 5.92 -11.70 11.95
N GLY A 205 6.47 -11.19 10.86
CA GLY A 205 7.93 -11.11 10.66
C GLY A 205 8.53 -11.97 9.56
N SER A 206 7.93 -12.00 8.37
CA SER A 206 8.60 -12.49 7.17
C SER A 206 7.90 -11.98 5.90
N VAL A 207 8.65 -11.86 4.82
CA VAL A 207 8.10 -11.49 3.51
C VAL A 207 7.28 -12.65 2.95
N ALA A 208 6.03 -12.40 2.56
CA ALA A 208 5.11 -13.38 2.00
C ALA A 208 5.40 -13.66 0.51
N ILE A 209 6.55 -14.29 0.21
CA ILE A 209 7.04 -14.53 -1.16
C ILE A 209 6.05 -15.35 -2.01
N ALA A 210 5.25 -16.22 -1.39
CA ALA A 210 4.26 -17.08 -2.05
C ALA A 210 2.82 -16.51 -2.01
N ALA A 211 2.65 -15.20 -1.86
CA ALA A 211 1.33 -14.59 -1.85
C ALA A 211 0.60 -14.79 -3.21
N PRO A 212 -0.71 -15.11 -3.21
CA PRO A 212 -1.50 -15.32 -4.42
C PRO A 212 -1.54 -14.12 -5.37
N SER A 213 -1.56 -12.90 -4.81
CA SER A 213 -1.47 -11.66 -5.59
C SER A 213 -0.16 -10.93 -5.30
N GLN A 214 0.53 -10.54 -6.37
CA GLN A 214 1.74 -9.73 -6.32
C GLN A 214 1.67 -8.65 -7.39
N GLU A 215 1.78 -7.40 -6.96
CA GLU A 215 1.63 -6.22 -7.80
C GLU A 215 2.86 -5.32 -7.61
N ARG A 216 3.49 -4.94 -8.71
CA ARG A 216 4.59 -3.98 -8.70
C ARG A 216 4.02 -2.58 -8.68
N MET A 217 4.29 -1.83 -7.62
CA MET A 217 3.68 -0.53 -7.35
C MET A 217 4.57 0.63 -7.82
N ALA A 218 5.88 0.45 -7.76
CA ALA A 218 6.86 1.42 -8.24
C ALA A 218 8.22 0.75 -8.54
N THR A 219 9.01 1.42 -9.38
CA THR A 219 10.38 1.01 -9.74
C THR A 219 11.38 2.13 -9.50
N GLY A 220 12.66 1.76 -9.39
CA GLY A 220 13.74 2.73 -9.21
C GLY A 220 13.85 3.26 -7.79
N LEU A 221 13.29 2.55 -6.80
CA LEU A 221 13.55 2.85 -5.39
C LEU A 221 15.01 2.50 -5.05
N ALA A 222 15.64 3.35 -4.27
CA ALA A 222 17.06 3.31 -3.96
C ALA A 222 17.36 3.71 -2.50
N ASN A 223 16.42 3.44 -1.59
CA ASN A 223 16.66 3.57 -0.16
C ASN A 223 17.84 2.67 0.28
N GLU A 224 18.83 3.26 0.93
CA GLU A 224 20.01 2.52 1.40
C GLU A 224 19.79 1.82 2.76
N ALA A 225 20.77 1.03 3.20
CA ALA A 225 20.75 0.47 4.54
C ALA A 225 20.75 1.58 5.59
N GLY A 226 19.83 1.53 6.57
CA GLY A 226 19.61 2.60 7.54
C GLY A 226 18.64 3.68 7.08
N GLU A 227 18.08 3.58 5.87
CA GLU A 227 17.07 4.49 5.33
C GLU A 227 15.72 3.76 5.22
N PRO A 228 14.99 3.59 6.33
CA PRO A 228 13.76 2.81 6.34
C PRO A 228 12.72 3.43 5.40
N VAL A 229 12.16 2.59 4.53
CA VAL A 229 11.09 2.96 3.60
C VAL A 229 9.80 3.25 4.37
N PHE A 230 9.58 2.49 5.44
CA PHE A 230 8.44 2.58 6.33
C PHE A 230 8.93 2.71 7.76
N SER A 231 8.31 3.60 8.51
CA SER A 231 8.45 3.64 9.97
C SER A 231 7.09 3.87 10.61
N VAL A 232 6.91 3.28 11.80
CA VAL A 232 5.66 3.38 12.57
C VAL A 232 6.01 3.97 13.93
N ALA A 233 5.44 5.12 14.23
CA ALA A 233 5.47 5.64 15.58
C ALA A 233 4.31 5.02 16.37
N ALA A 234 4.63 4.26 17.41
CA ALA A 234 3.64 3.62 18.24
C ALA A 234 2.68 4.67 18.85
N PRO A 235 1.37 4.39 18.88
CA PRO A 235 0.39 5.30 19.45
C PRO A 235 0.62 5.50 20.95
N THR A 236 0.41 6.73 21.41
CA THR A 236 0.38 7.06 22.85
C THR A 236 -1.05 7.40 23.26
N LEU A 237 -1.32 7.55 24.56
CA LEU A 237 -2.64 7.95 25.06
C LEU A 237 -3.12 9.29 24.45
N ASN A 238 -2.19 10.16 24.04
CA ASN A 238 -2.48 11.51 23.55
C ASN A 238 -2.17 11.69 22.05
N ARG A 239 -1.66 10.68 21.35
CA ARG A 239 -1.36 10.76 19.91
C ARG A 239 -1.79 9.50 19.18
N ASN A 240 -2.49 9.71 18.07
CA ASN A 240 -2.83 8.71 17.08
C ASN A 240 -1.57 8.02 16.53
N SER A 241 -1.74 6.81 15.99
CA SER A 241 -0.66 6.09 15.32
C SER A 241 -0.26 6.84 14.05
N LEU A 242 1.04 6.92 13.79
CA LEU A 242 1.62 7.61 12.64
C LEU A 242 2.48 6.63 11.85
N VAL A 243 2.21 6.53 10.55
CA VAL A 243 3.08 5.83 9.60
C VAL A 243 3.78 6.86 8.75
N ILE A 244 5.10 6.77 8.67
CA ILE A 244 5.92 7.60 7.80
C ILE A 244 6.39 6.73 6.65
N ILE A 245 6.16 7.20 5.43
CA ILE A 245 6.57 6.60 4.17
C ILE A 245 7.68 7.50 3.61
N ASP A 246 8.89 6.96 3.39
CA ASP A 246 10.01 7.68 2.78
C ASP A 246 10.51 6.92 1.54
N PHE A 247 10.03 7.33 0.36
CA PHE A 247 10.45 6.76 -0.91
C PHE A 247 11.56 7.59 -1.54
N ARG A 248 12.71 6.96 -1.77
CA ARG A 248 13.84 7.57 -2.46
C ARG A 248 14.02 6.91 -3.81
N PHE A 249 13.91 7.70 -4.86
CA PHE A 249 14.06 7.26 -6.24
C PHE A 249 15.39 7.75 -6.80
N THR A 250 16.03 6.90 -7.60
CA THR A 250 17.16 7.28 -8.43
C THR A 250 16.88 6.91 -9.88
N ARG A 251 17.20 7.80 -10.81
CA ARG A 251 17.11 7.45 -12.24
C ARG A 251 18.43 6.80 -12.70
N PRO A 252 18.38 5.57 -13.26
CA PRO A 252 19.52 4.95 -13.89
C PRO A 252 20.15 5.85 -14.96
N GLY A 253 21.48 5.97 -14.95
CA GLY A 253 22.26 6.67 -15.99
C GLY A 253 22.38 8.20 -15.84
N THR A 254 21.52 8.86 -15.06
CA THR A 254 21.61 10.31 -14.83
C THR A 254 22.05 10.67 -13.41
N GLY A 255 21.87 9.76 -12.44
CA GLY A 255 22.13 10.04 -11.03
C GLY A 255 21.13 11.03 -10.40
N GLU A 256 20.03 11.33 -11.09
CA GLU A 256 18.97 12.18 -10.58
C GLU A 256 18.28 11.51 -9.39
N PHE A 257 18.23 12.22 -8.26
CA PHE A 257 17.62 11.78 -7.02
C PHE A 257 16.30 12.52 -6.74
N MET A 258 15.31 11.78 -6.26
CA MET A 258 14.03 12.33 -5.79
C MET A 258 13.63 11.64 -4.50
N GLN A 259 13.21 12.42 -3.51
CA GLN A 259 12.67 11.91 -2.25
C GLN A 259 11.21 12.31 -2.10
N LEU A 260 10.38 11.37 -1.67
CA LEU A 260 8.98 11.57 -1.37
C LEU A 260 8.68 11.03 0.03
N ALA A 261 8.56 11.96 0.97
CA ALA A 261 8.18 11.68 2.35
C ALA A 261 6.69 11.97 2.56
N HIS A 262 5.96 11.05 3.16
CA HIS A 262 4.53 11.19 3.45
C HIS A 262 4.16 10.63 4.82
N GLU A 263 3.32 11.38 5.54
CA GLU A 263 2.85 11.03 6.87
C GLU A 263 1.38 10.64 6.83
N VAL A 264 1.06 9.45 7.34
CA VAL A 264 -0.29 8.91 7.41
C VAL A 264 -0.71 8.80 8.88
N PHE A 265 -1.66 9.64 9.27
CA PHE A 265 -2.30 9.59 10.58
C PHE A 265 -3.42 8.55 10.58
N LEU A 266 -3.43 7.70 11.61
CA LEU A 266 -4.36 6.58 11.71
C LEU A 266 -5.22 6.69 12.96
N PRO A 267 -6.53 6.42 12.87
CA PRO A 267 -7.40 6.42 14.04
C PRO A 267 -6.98 5.31 15.02
N ASN A 268 -6.83 5.66 16.30
CA ASN A 268 -6.37 4.76 17.36
C ASN A 268 -7.53 4.21 18.22
N VAL A 269 -8.71 4.00 17.64
CA VAL A 269 -9.89 3.56 18.42
C VAL A 269 -10.27 2.13 18.04
N PRO A 270 -9.81 1.12 18.81
CA PRO A 270 -10.26 -0.28 18.66
C PRO A 270 -11.67 -0.53 19.21
#